data_AF-A0A0Q6BYN4-F1
#
_entry.id   AF-A0A0Q6BYN4-F1
#
_cell.length_a   1.000
_cell.length_b   1.000
_cell.length_c   1.000
_cell.angle_alpha   90.00
_cell.angle_beta   90.00
_cell.angle_gamma   90.00
#
_symmetry.space_group_name_H-M   'P 1'
#
loop_
_entity.id
_entity.type
_entity.pdbx_description
1 polymer ?
#
loop_
_entity_poly.entity_id
_entity_poly.type
_entity_poly.pdbx_seq_one_letter_code
_entity_poly.pdbx_strand_id
1 'polypeptide(L)'
;MLDIKLRQTVMDALEFEPSIDCADIGVAVDNGIVTITGHVPTYAQKSTVERIVMRVKGVKGIAQEIEVRPTGSHRTADDEIARRAVSTLRWNTSVPVDAIQVKVEKGWVTLAGTVEWQYQKTAAFDAVRHLPGVVGVANLVQLSPSAQASDIKRRIEDALKRDAMIDASAIRVDVRQGEVTLAGHVKAWSERESAEWAAWSAPGVTHVEDHIRVAS
;
A
#
# COMPACT_ATOMS: atom_id res chain seq x y z
N MET A 1 -20.48 -20.18 9.37
CA MET A 1 -19.63 -20.37 10.57
C MET A 1 -20.42 -19.83 11.75
N LEU A 2 -20.45 -20.51 12.91
CA LEU A 2 -21.11 -19.96 14.10
C LEU A 2 -20.25 -18.86 14.73
N ASP A 3 -20.87 -17.82 15.28
CA ASP A 3 -20.17 -16.68 15.89
C ASP A 3 -19.24 -17.09 17.04
N ILE A 4 -19.61 -18.10 17.82
CA ILE A 4 -18.74 -18.64 18.88
C ILE A 4 -17.45 -19.25 18.32
N LYS A 5 -17.53 -19.91 17.17
CA LYS A 5 -16.37 -20.49 16.49
C LYS A 5 -15.54 -19.40 15.82
N LEU A 6 -16.19 -18.40 15.24
CA LEU A 6 -15.53 -17.24 14.67
C LEU A 6 -14.76 -16.45 15.74
N ARG A 7 -15.38 -16.20 16.90
CA ARG A 7 -14.72 -15.56 18.05
C ARG A 7 -13.47 -16.32 18.47
N GLN A 8 -13.56 -17.65 18.61
CA GLN A 8 -12.39 -18.45 18.96
C GLN A 8 -11.29 -18.34 17.90
N THR A 9 -11.63 -18.46 16.61
CA THR A 9 -10.64 -18.32 15.53
C THR A 9 -9.98 -16.93 15.52
N VAL A 10 -10.72 -15.87 15.85
CA VAL A 10 -10.15 -14.52 16.00
C VAL A 10 -9.20 -14.46 17.19
N MET A 11 -9.59 -14.99 18.35
CA MET A 11 -8.71 -15.05 19.53
C MET A 11 -7.43 -15.83 19.25
N ASP A 12 -7.55 -17.03 18.66
CA ASP A 12 -6.41 -17.88 18.30
C ASP A 12 -5.44 -17.15 17.34
N ALA A 13 -5.98 -16.40 16.38
CA ALA A 13 -5.19 -15.63 15.42
C ALA A 13 -4.47 -14.44 16.06
N LEU A 14 -5.06 -13.81 17.08
CA LEU A 14 -4.42 -12.73 17.84
C LEU A 14 -3.34 -13.29 18.78
N GLU A 15 -3.61 -14.41 19.46
CA GLU A 15 -2.63 -15.08 20.34
C GLU A 15 -1.40 -15.57 19.58
N PHE A 16 -1.55 -15.93 18.31
CA PHE A 16 -0.44 -16.34 17.45
C PHE A 16 0.44 -15.17 17.00
N GLU A 17 0.01 -13.91 17.14
CA GLU A 17 0.78 -12.73 16.73
C GLU A 17 1.72 -12.27 17.85
N PRO A 18 3.06 -12.43 17.72
CA PRO A 18 3.99 -12.13 18.81
C PRO A 18 4.08 -10.64 19.17
N SER A 19 3.68 -9.75 18.26
CA SER A 19 3.72 -8.30 18.50
C SER A 19 2.52 -7.77 19.29
N ILE A 20 1.54 -8.62 19.60
CA ILE A 20 0.29 -8.27 20.29
C ILE A 20 0.21 -8.98 21.65
N ASP A 21 -0.02 -8.20 22.70
CA ASP A 21 -0.45 -8.74 23.99
C ASP A 21 -1.98 -8.83 23.99
N CYS A 22 -2.50 -10.06 24.02
CA CYS A 22 -3.93 -10.31 24.00
C CYS A 22 -4.60 -10.13 25.36
N ALA A 23 -3.83 -9.99 26.46
CA ALA A 23 -4.38 -9.89 27.80
C ALA A 23 -5.34 -8.69 27.97
N ASP A 24 -5.04 -7.60 27.27
CA ASP A 24 -5.80 -6.34 27.32
C ASP A 24 -6.80 -6.16 26.16
N ILE A 25 -7.05 -7.22 25.37
CA ILE A 25 -7.92 -7.18 24.19
C ILE A 25 -9.14 -8.09 24.40
N GLY A 26 -10.33 -7.52 24.30
CA GLY A 26 -11.59 -8.26 24.33
C GLY A 26 -12.21 -8.40 22.93
N VAL A 27 -12.69 -9.60 22.60
CA VAL A 27 -13.36 -9.89 21.31
C VAL A 27 -14.78 -10.41 21.52
N ALA A 28 -15.75 -9.72 20.93
CA ALA A 28 -17.13 -10.17 20.83
C ALA A 28 -17.52 -10.34 19.35
N VAL A 29 -18.45 -11.24 19.05
CA VAL A 29 -18.90 -11.50 17.67
C VAL A 29 -20.41 -11.62 17.65
N ASP A 30 -21.04 -10.90 16.73
CA ASP A 30 -22.49 -10.96 16.47
C ASP A 30 -22.75 -10.97 14.96
N ASN A 31 -23.31 -12.06 14.44
CA ASN A 31 -23.65 -12.26 13.03
C ASN A 31 -22.47 -11.99 12.05
N GLY A 32 -21.26 -12.35 12.46
CA GLY A 32 -20.03 -12.08 11.72
C GLY A 32 -19.47 -10.65 11.85
N ILE A 33 -20.07 -9.78 12.66
CA ILE A 33 -19.49 -8.49 13.06
C ILE A 33 -18.65 -8.70 14.31
N VAL A 34 -17.36 -8.39 14.21
CA VAL A 34 -16.41 -8.55 15.32
C VAL A 34 -16.25 -7.22 16.05
N THR A 35 -16.55 -7.18 17.34
CA THR A 35 -16.27 -6.01 18.19
C THR A 35 -14.96 -6.24 18.93
N ILE A 36 -14.01 -5.33 18.78
CA ILE A 36 -12.69 -5.38 19.42
C ILE A 36 -12.62 -4.26 20.45
N THR A 37 -12.44 -4.62 21.71
CA THR A 37 -12.40 -3.70 22.86
C THR A 37 -11.06 -3.80 23.57
N GLY A 38 -10.75 -2.82 24.43
CA GLY A 38 -9.54 -2.84 25.25
C GLY A 38 -8.50 -1.80 24.81
N HIS A 39 -7.22 -2.11 24.99
CA HIS A 39 -6.17 -1.16 24.64
C HIS A 39 -4.86 -1.80 24.18
N VAL A 40 -4.06 -1.03 23.44
CA VAL A 40 -2.72 -1.42 23.00
C VAL A 40 -1.71 -0.28 23.22
N PRO A 41 -0.43 -0.58 23.48
CA PRO A 41 0.62 0.42 23.64
C PRO A 41 0.83 1.36 22.45
N THR A 42 0.68 0.87 21.22
CA THR A 42 1.02 1.62 20.01
C THR A 42 -0.05 1.57 18.93
N TYR A 43 -0.12 2.60 18.09
CA TYR A 43 -1.00 2.58 16.92
C TYR A 43 -0.63 1.49 15.91
N ALA A 44 0.67 1.15 15.79
CA ALA A 44 1.11 0.02 14.97
C ALA A 44 0.43 -1.29 15.39
N GLN A 45 0.36 -1.58 16.69
CA GLN A 45 -0.34 -2.75 17.22
C GLN A 45 -1.85 -2.67 16.96
N LYS A 46 -2.47 -1.50 17.16
CA LYS A 46 -3.90 -1.29 16.84
C LYS A 46 -4.23 -1.65 15.38
N SER A 47 -3.40 -1.17 14.45
CA SER A 47 -3.52 -1.47 13.02
C SER A 47 -3.24 -2.94 12.70
N THR A 48 -2.29 -3.58 13.40
CA THR A 48 -2.01 -5.01 13.26
C THR A 48 -3.19 -5.88 13.71
N VAL A 49 -3.80 -5.57 14.87
CA VAL A 49 -5.01 -6.25 15.37
C VAL A 49 -6.12 -6.19 14.33
N GLU A 50 -6.43 -4.99 13.83
CA GLU A 50 -7.45 -4.79 12.79
C GLU A 50 -7.18 -5.66 11.55
N ARG A 51 -5.94 -5.66 11.07
CA ARG A 51 -5.52 -6.45 9.90
C ARG A 51 -5.65 -7.95 10.12
N ILE A 52 -5.33 -8.45 11.32
CA ILE A 52 -5.47 -9.87 11.66
C ILE A 52 -6.95 -10.26 11.64
N VAL A 53 -7.80 -9.50 12.32
CA VAL A 53 -9.24 -9.78 12.39
C VAL A 53 -9.88 -9.73 11.00
N MET A 54 -9.53 -8.75 10.16
CA MET A 54 -10.05 -8.65 8.79
C MET A 54 -9.70 -9.86 7.91
N ARG A 55 -8.60 -10.57 8.21
CA ARG A 55 -8.16 -11.76 7.43
C ARG A 55 -8.85 -13.04 7.87
N VAL A 56 -9.54 -13.05 9.01
CA VAL A 56 -10.21 -14.25 9.51
C VAL A 56 -11.46 -14.54 8.67
N LYS A 57 -11.53 -15.74 8.11
CA LYS A 57 -12.66 -16.18 7.29
C LYS A 57 -13.95 -16.17 8.12
N GLY A 58 -14.94 -15.40 7.67
CA GLY A 58 -16.25 -15.29 8.32
C GLY A 58 -16.51 -13.93 8.95
N VAL A 59 -15.48 -13.09 9.10
CA VAL A 59 -15.64 -11.69 9.49
C VAL A 59 -16.29 -10.92 8.33
N LYS A 60 -17.39 -10.24 8.62
CA LYS A 60 -18.13 -9.36 7.69
C LYS A 60 -17.89 -7.88 7.96
N GLY A 61 -17.47 -7.55 9.17
CA GLY A 61 -17.20 -6.17 9.60
C GLY A 61 -16.55 -6.14 10.98
N ILE A 62 -15.96 -4.99 11.32
CA ILE A 62 -15.29 -4.77 12.60
C ILE A 62 -15.86 -3.51 13.24
N ALA A 63 -16.32 -3.64 14.49
CA ALA A 63 -16.57 -2.52 15.38
C ALA A 63 -15.33 -2.33 16.27
N GLN A 64 -14.54 -1.30 15.99
CA GLN A 64 -13.25 -1.09 16.65
C GLN A 64 -13.37 -0.07 17.79
N GLU A 65 -13.31 -0.56 19.02
CA GLU A 65 -13.35 0.21 20.27
C GLU A 65 -12.02 0.13 21.04
N ILE A 66 -10.96 -0.33 20.39
CA ILE A 66 -9.63 -0.43 20.98
C ILE A 66 -8.92 0.94 21.04
N GLU A 67 -8.37 1.28 22.20
CA GLU A 67 -7.65 2.52 22.45
C GLU A 67 -6.13 2.35 22.35
N VAL A 68 -5.42 3.38 21.91
CA VAL A 68 -3.95 3.41 22.00
C VAL A 68 -3.57 4.08 23.32
N ARG A 69 -2.90 3.34 24.20
CA ARG A 69 -2.41 3.80 25.50
C ARG A 69 -0.90 3.63 25.60
N PRO A 70 -0.11 4.66 25.20
CA PRO A 70 1.35 4.58 25.23
C PRO A 70 1.88 4.21 26.61
N THR A 71 2.89 3.33 26.63
CA THR A 71 3.62 2.97 27.84
C THR A 71 4.55 4.12 28.23
N GLY A 72 4.16 4.90 29.24
CA GLY A 72 4.97 6.01 29.77
C GLY A 72 4.16 7.27 30.09
N SER A 73 4.72 8.13 30.93
CA SER A 73 4.01 9.30 31.50
C SER A 73 3.96 10.52 30.59
N HIS A 74 4.70 10.53 29.47
CA HIS A 74 4.85 11.70 28.61
C HIS A 74 4.22 11.46 27.25
N ARG A 75 3.13 12.17 26.98
CA ARG A 75 2.61 12.32 25.62
C ARG A 75 3.64 13.09 24.80
N THR A 76 4.09 12.50 23.70
CA THR A 76 4.93 13.21 22.71
C THR A 76 4.14 14.40 22.18
N ALA A 77 4.78 15.57 22.10
CA ALA A 77 4.14 16.77 21.58
C ALA A 77 3.90 16.64 20.07
N ASP A 78 2.80 17.22 19.58
CA ASP A 78 2.39 17.08 18.17
C ASP A 78 3.43 17.65 17.19
N ASP A 79 4.14 18.72 17.56
CA ASP A 79 5.20 19.31 16.75
C ASP A 79 6.41 18.37 16.61
N GLU A 80 6.72 17.62 17.66
CA GLU A 80 7.76 16.59 17.65
C GLU A 80 7.33 15.38 16.81
N ILE A 81 6.09 14.91 16.93
CA ILE A 81 5.54 13.85 16.07
C ILE A 81 5.58 14.28 14.61
N ALA A 82 5.18 15.53 14.30
CA ALA A 82 5.21 16.07 12.95
C ALA A 82 6.64 16.13 12.39
N ARG A 83 7.60 16.62 13.17
CA ARG A 83 9.02 16.67 12.77
C ARG A 83 9.57 15.28 12.47
N ARG A 84 9.30 14.30 13.35
CA ARG A 84 9.70 12.90 13.14
C ARG A 84 9.05 12.31 11.91
N ALA A 85 7.75 12.52 11.70
CA ALA A 85 7.03 12.01 10.54
C ALA A 85 7.60 12.55 9.22
N VAL A 86 7.86 13.86 9.13
CA VAL A 86 8.48 14.47 7.95
C VAL A 86 9.89 13.90 7.73
N SER A 87 10.71 13.78 8.78
CA SER A 87 12.04 13.18 8.67
C SER A 87 11.97 11.73 8.20
N THR A 88 11.11 10.90 8.79
CA THR A 88 10.97 9.49 8.44
C THR A 88 10.48 9.30 7.00
N LEU A 89 9.54 10.13 6.53
CA LEU A 89 9.10 10.10 5.13
C LEU A 89 10.24 10.50 4.18
N ARG A 90 11.05 11.50 4.54
CA ARG A 90 12.23 11.91 3.75
C ARG A 90 13.30 10.82 3.63
N TRP A 91 13.49 10.02 4.68
CA TRP A 91 14.44 8.90 4.67
C TRP A 91 13.87 7.63 4.01
N ASN A 92 12.57 7.58 3.70
CA ASN A 92 11.96 6.42 3.08
C ASN A 92 12.17 6.44 1.56
N THR A 93 12.99 5.52 1.04
CA THR A 93 13.33 5.44 -0.38
C THR A 93 12.14 5.16 -1.30
N SER A 94 11.05 4.60 -0.75
CA SER A 94 9.83 4.29 -1.49
C SER A 94 8.84 5.45 -1.50
N VAL A 95 9.09 6.55 -0.77
CA VAL A 95 8.18 7.72 -0.73
C VAL A 95 8.85 8.88 -1.48
N PRO A 96 8.18 9.48 -2.49
CA PRO A 96 8.74 10.64 -3.18
C PRO A 96 8.94 11.81 -2.22
N VAL A 97 10.10 12.47 -2.33
CA VAL A 97 10.46 13.62 -1.50
C VAL A 97 9.45 14.74 -1.72
N ASP A 98 8.98 15.33 -0.62
CA ASP A 98 8.04 16.47 -0.59
C ASP A 98 6.67 16.24 -1.27
N ALA A 99 6.33 15.01 -1.65
CA ALA A 99 5.01 14.68 -2.22
C ALA A 99 3.88 14.53 -1.17
N ILE A 100 4.25 14.43 0.11
CA ILE A 100 3.33 14.15 1.21
C ILE A 100 3.47 15.23 2.28
N GLN A 101 2.36 15.88 2.57
CA GLN A 101 2.19 16.80 3.69
C GLN A 101 1.69 16.04 4.91
N VAL A 102 2.21 16.41 6.09
CA VAL A 102 1.85 15.82 7.37
C VAL A 102 1.19 16.87 8.25
N LYS A 103 -0.02 16.58 8.73
CA LYS A 103 -0.68 17.32 9.81
C LYS A 103 -0.75 16.42 11.05
N VAL A 104 -0.44 16.95 12.24
CA VAL A 104 -0.62 16.22 13.50
C VAL A 104 -1.53 17.01 14.43
N GLU A 105 -2.49 16.32 15.03
CA GLU A 105 -3.41 16.90 16.01
C GLU A 105 -3.76 15.87 17.08
N LYS A 106 -3.37 16.12 18.33
CA LYS A 106 -3.57 15.22 19.49
C LYS A 106 -3.06 13.79 19.23
N GLY A 107 -1.88 13.67 18.62
CA GLY A 107 -1.30 12.39 18.21
C GLY A 107 -1.95 11.73 16.99
N TRP A 108 -2.94 12.37 16.36
CA TRP A 108 -3.54 11.91 15.11
C TRP A 108 -2.77 12.47 13.91
N VAL A 109 -2.16 11.60 13.12
CA VAL A 109 -1.39 11.96 11.94
C VAL A 109 -2.29 11.91 10.71
N THR A 110 -2.35 12.98 9.95
CA THR A 110 -3.02 13.02 8.64
C THR A 110 -1.96 13.17 7.56
N LEU A 111 -1.93 12.21 6.63
CA LEU A 111 -1.10 12.27 5.43
C LEU A 111 -1.97 12.73 4.27
N ALA A 112 -1.55 13.80 3.60
CA ALA A 112 -2.22 14.32 2.41
C ALA A 112 -1.19 14.60 1.32
N GLY A 113 -1.58 14.44 0.05
CA GLY A 113 -0.66 14.61 -1.08
C GLY A 113 -1.04 13.72 -2.23
N THR A 114 -0.17 13.65 -3.23
CA THR A 114 -0.40 12.85 -4.44
C THR A 114 0.84 12.04 -4.76
N VAL A 115 0.66 10.74 -4.97
CA VAL A 115 1.76 9.81 -5.31
C VAL A 115 1.42 9.04 -6.58
N GLU A 116 2.43 8.59 -7.31
CA GLU A 116 2.24 7.90 -8.59
C GLU A 116 1.74 6.46 -8.39
N TRP A 117 2.12 5.82 -7.28
CA TRP A 117 1.89 4.39 -7.07
C TRP A 117 1.28 4.05 -5.72
N GLN A 118 0.46 3.00 -5.72
CA GLN A 118 -0.16 2.47 -4.50
C GLN A 118 0.88 2.02 -3.46
N TYR A 119 2.03 1.47 -3.88
CA TYR A 119 3.07 1.09 -2.94
C TYR A 119 3.67 2.30 -2.21
N GLN A 120 3.74 3.49 -2.84
CA GLN A 120 4.23 4.72 -2.22
C GLN A 120 3.25 5.21 -1.16
N LYS A 121 1.94 5.11 -1.45
CA LYS A 121 0.86 5.43 -0.50
C LYS A 121 0.92 4.51 0.72
N THR A 122 1.13 3.20 0.51
CA THR A 122 1.28 2.22 1.59
C THR A 122 2.57 2.46 2.39
N ALA A 123 3.69 2.70 1.71
CA ALA A 123 4.98 2.98 2.35
C ALA A 123 4.92 4.20 3.26
N ALA A 124 4.23 5.26 2.82
CA ALA A 124 4.05 6.46 3.65
C ALA A 124 3.24 6.19 4.92
N PHE A 125 2.16 5.40 4.82
CA PHE A 125 1.37 4.98 5.99
C PHE A 125 2.19 4.11 6.95
N ASP A 126 2.90 3.12 6.41
CA ASP A 126 3.75 2.23 7.21
C ASP A 126 4.88 2.98 7.90
N ALA A 127 5.46 3.99 7.25
CA ALA A 127 6.53 4.81 7.80
C ALA A 127 6.08 5.58 9.06
N VAL A 128 4.86 6.13 9.06
CA VAL A 128 4.38 6.96 10.18
C VAL A 128 3.68 6.18 11.28
N ARG A 129 3.04 5.04 10.98
CA ARG A 129 2.24 4.30 11.98
C ARG A 129 3.07 3.71 13.13
N HIS A 130 4.37 3.54 12.92
CA HIS A 130 5.32 3.03 13.92
C HIS A 130 5.95 4.13 14.78
N LEU A 131 5.62 5.40 14.54
CA LEU A 131 6.22 6.50 15.29
C LEU A 131 5.68 6.56 16.73
N PRO A 132 6.57 6.74 17.73
CA PRO A 132 6.15 6.98 19.10
C PRO A 132 5.25 8.21 19.21
N GLY A 133 4.15 8.09 19.96
CA GLY A 133 3.17 9.16 20.17
C GLY A 133 2.02 9.17 19.16
N VAL A 134 2.09 8.37 18.09
CA VAL A 134 0.99 8.23 17.14
C VAL A 134 -0.15 7.41 17.75
N VAL A 135 -1.35 7.99 17.74
CA VAL A 135 -2.60 7.40 18.25
C VAL A 135 -3.52 6.99 17.11
N GLY A 136 -3.37 7.62 15.94
CA GLY A 136 -4.15 7.37 14.74
C GLY A 136 -3.45 7.88 13.49
N VAL A 137 -3.72 7.25 12.35
CA VAL A 137 -3.24 7.73 11.04
C VAL A 137 -4.41 7.78 10.06
N ALA A 138 -4.71 8.96 9.53
CA ALA A 138 -5.58 9.15 8.38
C ALA A 138 -4.74 9.28 7.11
N ASN A 139 -4.80 8.28 6.23
CA ASN A 139 -4.10 8.32 4.94
C ASN A 139 -5.02 8.85 3.83
N LEU A 140 -4.94 10.16 3.59
CA LEU A 140 -5.67 10.87 2.53
C LEU A 140 -4.80 11.09 1.28
N VAL A 141 -3.67 10.39 1.15
CA VAL A 141 -2.83 10.46 -0.04
C VAL A 141 -3.61 9.93 -1.24
N GLN A 142 -3.66 10.73 -2.29
CA GLN A 142 -4.31 10.39 -3.55
C GLN A 142 -3.31 9.73 -4.47
N LEU A 143 -3.77 8.77 -5.26
CA LEU A 143 -3.01 8.37 -6.43
C LEU A 143 -3.15 9.47 -7.46
N SER A 144 -2.05 9.88 -8.07
CA SER A 144 -2.12 10.70 -9.27
C SER A 144 -3.06 9.96 -10.23
N PRO A 145 -4.07 10.64 -10.80
CA PRO A 145 -4.74 10.10 -11.96
C PRO A 145 -3.64 9.64 -12.89
N SER A 146 -3.66 8.35 -13.25
CA SER A 146 -2.72 7.72 -14.17
C SER A 146 -2.24 8.79 -15.13
N ALA A 147 -0.92 8.99 -15.21
CA ALA A 147 -0.32 9.65 -16.36
C ALA A 147 -1.16 9.18 -17.56
N GLN A 148 -1.79 10.11 -18.28
CA GLN A 148 -2.87 9.76 -19.21
C GLN A 148 -2.43 8.55 -20.04
N ALA A 149 -3.30 7.65 -20.48
CA ALA A 149 -2.87 6.50 -21.28
C ALA A 149 -1.87 6.87 -22.41
N SER A 150 -1.95 8.11 -22.92
CA SER A 150 -0.96 8.75 -23.77
C SER A 150 0.46 8.91 -23.19
N ASP A 151 0.63 9.27 -21.92
CA ASP A 151 1.93 9.37 -21.23
C ASP A 151 2.57 8.01 -20.97
N ILE A 152 1.78 7.01 -20.57
CA ILE A 152 2.25 5.62 -20.40
C ILE A 152 2.71 5.09 -21.76
N LYS A 153 1.83 5.20 -22.76
CA LYS A 153 2.14 4.79 -24.14
C LYS A 153 3.41 5.47 -24.66
N ARG A 154 3.50 6.80 -24.52
CA ARG A 154 4.67 7.57 -24.96
C ARG A 154 5.96 7.11 -24.26
N ARG A 155 5.92 6.85 -22.95
CA ARG A 155 7.10 6.39 -22.21
C ARG A 155 7.55 4.99 -22.63
N ILE A 156 6.61 4.09 -22.90
CA ILE A 156 6.92 2.75 -23.44
C ILE A 156 7.51 2.88 -24.84
N GLU A 157 6.88 3.67 -25.72
CA GLU A 157 7.40 3.91 -27.07
C GLU A 157 8.79 4.56 -27.06
N ASP A 158 9.05 5.50 -26.15
CA ASP A 158 10.35 6.12 -25.98
C ASP A 158 11.40 5.15 -25.42
N ALA A 159 11.02 4.23 -24.54
CA ALA A 159 11.89 3.17 -24.04
C ALA A 159 12.26 2.19 -25.17
N LEU A 160 11.27 1.76 -25.97
CA LEU A 160 11.49 0.91 -27.14
C LEU A 160 12.39 1.58 -28.18
N LYS A 161 12.25 2.89 -28.42
CA LYS A 161 13.12 3.65 -29.34
C LYS A 161 14.56 3.79 -28.86
N ARG A 162 14.79 3.78 -27.55
CA ARG A 162 16.14 3.87 -26.96
C ARG A 162 16.88 2.54 -27.04
N ASP A 163 16.15 1.43 -27.14
CA ASP A 163 16.74 0.13 -27.32
C ASP A 163 17.15 -0.05 -28.79
N ALA A 164 18.46 -0.02 -29.03
CA ALA A 164 19.03 -0.18 -30.36
C ALA A 164 18.80 -1.58 -30.98
N MET A 165 18.39 -2.55 -30.17
CA MET A 165 18.09 -3.91 -30.63
C MET A 165 16.66 -4.04 -31.18
N ILE A 166 15.75 -3.10 -30.85
CA ILE A 166 14.34 -3.20 -31.20
C ILE A 166 14.00 -2.24 -32.34
N ASP A 167 13.38 -2.74 -33.40
CA ASP A 167 12.66 -1.87 -34.33
C ASP A 167 11.35 -1.43 -33.66
N ALA A 168 11.39 -0.29 -32.97
CA ALA A 168 10.23 0.26 -32.25
C ALA A 168 9.00 0.49 -33.16
N SER A 169 9.17 0.57 -34.48
CA SER A 169 8.05 0.69 -35.42
C SER A 169 7.31 -0.64 -35.68
N ALA A 170 7.95 -1.77 -35.37
CA ALA A 170 7.41 -3.11 -35.54
C ALA A 170 6.54 -3.57 -34.36
N ILE A 171 6.52 -2.82 -33.26
CA ILE A 171 5.77 -3.11 -32.04
C ILE A 171 4.74 -1.99 -31.79
N ARG A 172 3.47 -2.36 -31.77
CA ARG A 172 2.36 -1.49 -31.39
C ARG A 172 2.08 -1.63 -29.90
N VAL A 173 1.99 -0.49 -29.23
CA VAL A 173 1.63 -0.38 -27.81
C VAL A 173 0.22 0.23 -27.70
N ASP A 174 -0.72 -0.49 -27.09
CA ASP A 174 -2.00 0.05 -26.64
C ASP A 174 -2.00 0.13 -25.12
N VAL A 175 -2.58 1.19 -24.55
CA VAL A 175 -2.66 1.33 -23.10
C VAL A 175 -4.08 1.75 -22.71
N ARG A 176 -4.67 1.03 -21.76
CA ARG A 176 -6.00 1.32 -21.21
C ARG A 176 -5.95 1.20 -19.70
N GLN A 177 -6.08 2.32 -19.01
CA GLN A 177 -6.14 2.37 -17.53
C GLN A 177 -5.00 1.61 -16.82
N GLY A 178 -3.80 1.56 -17.41
CA GLY A 178 -2.64 0.85 -16.85
C GLY A 178 -2.45 -0.58 -17.36
N GLU A 179 -3.41 -1.12 -18.11
CA GLU A 179 -3.22 -2.35 -18.88
C GLU A 179 -2.54 -2.03 -20.20
N VAL A 180 -1.40 -2.66 -20.47
CA VAL A 180 -0.60 -2.49 -21.68
C VAL A 180 -0.76 -3.72 -22.55
N THR A 181 -1.09 -3.53 -23.82
CA THR A 181 -1.07 -4.59 -24.82
C THR A 181 0.08 -4.34 -25.79
N LEU A 182 0.99 -5.29 -25.90
CA LEU A 182 2.07 -5.28 -26.89
C LEU A 182 1.69 -6.19 -28.05
N ALA A 183 1.69 -5.67 -29.29
CA ALA A 183 1.38 -6.47 -30.47
C ALA A 183 2.32 -6.10 -31.62
N GLY A 184 2.87 -7.09 -32.32
CA GLY A 184 3.82 -6.80 -33.38
C GLY A 184 4.57 -8.02 -33.87
N HIS A 185 5.55 -7.77 -34.74
CA HIS A 185 6.44 -8.79 -35.26
C HIS A 185 7.88 -8.40 -34.95
N VAL A 186 8.61 -9.30 -34.29
CA VAL A 186 10.04 -9.12 -33.97
C VAL A 186 10.87 -10.21 -34.63
N LYS A 187 12.16 -9.96 -34.81
CA LYS A 187 13.06 -10.86 -35.52
C LYS A 187 13.74 -11.87 -34.60
N ALA A 188 13.77 -11.59 -33.30
CA ALA A 188 14.42 -12.43 -32.31
C ALA A 188 13.63 -12.47 -30.99
N TRP A 189 13.79 -13.57 -30.26
CA TRP A 189 13.25 -13.71 -28.91
C TRP A 189 13.75 -12.63 -27.94
N SER A 190 15.01 -12.19 -28.09
CA SER A 190 15.58 -11.12 -27.28
C SER A 190 14.88 -9.77 -27.47
N GLU A 191 14.38 -9.49 -28.67
CA GLU A 191 13.62 -8.27 -28.96
C GLU A 191 12.24 -8.31 -28.29
N ARG A 192 11.61 -9.49 -28.24
CA ARG A 192 10.34 -9.72 -27.53
C ARG A 192 10.48 -9.48 -26.02
N GLU A 193 11.49 -10.09 -25.41
CA GLU A 193 11.76 -9.96 -23.97
C GLU A 193 12.08 -8.51 -23.59
N SER A 194 12.88 -7.83 -24.41
CA SER A 194 13.23 -6.42 -24.19
C SER A 194 12.01 -5.51 -24.30
N ALA A 195 11.07 -5.81 -25.21
CA ALA A 195 9.83 -5.06 -25.33
C ALA A 195 8.88 -5.24 -24.14
N GLU A 196 8.77 -6.46 -23.62
CA GLU A 196 8.00 -6.75 -22.40
C GLU A 196 8.59 -6.00 -21.20
N TRP A 197 9.93 -6.01 -21.07
CA TRP A 197 10.61 -5.27 -20.01
C TRP A 197 10.39 -3.75 -20.13
N ALA A 198 10.44 -3.19 -21.34
CA ALA A 198 10.15 -1.78 -21.57
C ALA A 198 8.73 -1.40 -21.12
N ALA A 199 7.74 -2.28 -21.35
CA ALA A 199 6.37 -2.08 -20.89
C ALA A 199 6.25 -2.11 -19.36
N TRP A 200 6.82 -3.11 -18.70
CA TRP A 200 6.80 -3.20 -17.23
C TRP A 200 7.53 -2.06 -16.53
N SER A 201 8.51 -1.45 -17.20
CA SER A 201 9.30 -0.35 -16.66
C SER A 201 8.55 1.00 -16.70
N ALA A 202 7.43 1.09 -17.41
CA ALA A 202 6.69 2.34 -17.55
C ALA A 202 5.80 2.62 -16.33
N PRO A 203 5.87 3.84 -15.77
CA PRO A 203 5.04 4.16 -14.63
C PRO A 203 3.54 4.20 -14.92
N GLY A 204 2.74 3.59 -14.04
CA GLY A 204 1.29 3.41 -14.21
C GLY A 204 0.88 2.08 -14.86
N VAL A 205 1.82 1.22 -15.22
CA VAL A 205 1.52 -0.12 -15.77
C VAL A 205 1.19 -1.09 -14.64
N THR A 206 0.02 -1.72 -14.72
CA THR A 206 -0.49 -2.70 -13.75
C THR A 206 -0.58 -4.10 -14.34
N HIS A 207 -0.66 -4.20 -15.67
CA HIS A 207 -0.74 -5.46 -16.39
C HIS A 207 -0.11 -5.31 -17.78
N VAL A 208 0.59 -6.35 -18.27
CA VAL A 208 1.13 -6.40 -19.62
C VAL A 208 0.63 -7.67 -20.30
N GLU A 209 -0.02 -7.50 -21.43
CA GLU A 209 -0.49 -8.57 -22.30
C GLU A 209 0.37 -8.59 -23.57
N ASP A 210 1.12 -9.67 -23.75
CA ASP A 210 2.07 -9.82 -24.85
C ASP A 210 1.49 -10.68 -25.99
N HIS A 211 1.24 -10.03 -27.13
CA HIS A 211 0.82 -10.61 -28.40
C HIS A 211 1.89 -10.47 -29.50
N ILE A 212 3.17 -10.25 -29.12
CA ILE A 212 4.28 -10.17 -30.06
C ILE A 212 4.56 -11.55 -30.66
N ARG A 213 4.71 -11.59 -32.00
CA ARG A 213 5.08 -12.79 -32.74
C ARG A 213 6.54 -12.69 -33.19
N VAL A 214 7.33 -13.72 -32.89
CA VAL A 214 8.69 -13.85 -33.43
C VAL A 214 8.57 -14.44 -34.83
N ALA A 215 9.09 -13.74 -35.84
CA ALA A 215 9.16 -14.26 -37.20
C ALA A 215 10.20 -15.40 -37.24
N SER A 216 9.81 -16.53 -37.82
CA SER A 216 10.65 -17.71 -38.04
C SER A 216 11.72 -17.48 -39.10
#